data_AF-A0A4Q7M0F4-F1
#
_entry.id   AF-A0A4Q7M0F4-F1
#
_cell.length_a   1.000
_cell.length_b   1.000
_cell.length_c   1.000
_cell.angle_alpha   90.00
_cell.angle_beta   90.00
_cell.angle_gamma   90.00
#
_symmetry.space_group_name_H-M   'P 1'
#
loop_
_entity.id
_entity.type
_entity.pdbx_description
1 polymer ?
#
loop_
_entity_poly.entity_id
_entity_poly.type
_entity_poly.pdbx_seq_one_letter_code
_entity_poly.pdbx_strand_id
1 'polypeptide(L)'
;MSLPDDPRAVRTRADHQALDDAETTSAQPALQAIGRELWLSLHRLGFPGGHVLVQGDGADALLNRPDAHLPGVATICATVGHPGQDLLDPDTPFRGGLDAYDVAVTVMPHADVELATPSAIVTRTLLHATLAWATLRCVKPGGLAAIITNHLTLDAHTPRSRIELEAVADLIGAVRLPSGTLRPHLPGTDSVTDILLFTRRPDGQPSRSRDFADTVHVPLDGRRVRLNTYFDQRPEHILGATAAIHHPGRPPILTVTGLPGMLRSDLHEALGHITALAHRDGLTRPPAEHQPGMHVLAIHHEAKAPHNRRTTTSRAPTPPASLPRHLPETPGPYWN
;
A
#
# COMPACT_ATOMS: atom_id res chain seq x y z
N MET A 1 26.53 -43.11 -2.25
CA MET A 1 26.67 -41.94 -1.38
C MET A 1 26.53 -40.72 -2.28
N SER A 2 25.40 -40.03 -2.25
CA SER A 2 25.24 -38.81 -3.05
C SER A 2 26.24 -37.76 -2.58
N LEU A 3 26.77 -36.95 -3.51
CA LEU A 3 27.49 -35.74 -3.15
C LEU A 3 26.56 -34.86 -2.29
N PRO A 4 27.08 -34.18 -1.24
CA PRO A 4 26.28 -33.19 -0.54
C PRO A 4 25.86 -32.09 -1.54
N ASP A 5 24.58 -31.74 -1.54
CA ASP A 5 24.03 -30.70 -2.42
C ASP A 5 24.85 -29.40 -2.29
N ASP A 6 25.14 -28.74 -3.42
CA ASP A 6 25.81 -27.44 -3.42
C ASP A 6 25.06 -26.47 -2.50
N PRO A 7 25.70 -25.92 -1.44
CA PRO A 7 25.07 -24.98 -0.52
C PRO A 7 24.44 -23.75 -1.20
N ARG A 8 24.86 -23.38 -2.42
CA ARG A 8 24.19 -22.35 -3.22
C ARG A 8 22.88 -22.87 -3.81
N ALA A 9 22.88 -24.03 -4.45
CA ALA A 9 21.68 -24.66 -5.01
C ALA A 9 20.62 -25.01 -3.94
N VAL A 10 21.03 -25.31 -2.70
CA VAL A 10 20.11 -25.44 -1.56
C VAL A 10 19.44 -24.10 -1.23
N ARG A 11 20.21 -23.00 -1.15
CA ARG A 11 19.69 -21.66 -0.85
C ARG A 11 18.72 -21.17 -1.93
N THR A 12 19.06 -21.35 -3.21
CA THR A 12 18.18 -20.96 -4.33
C THR A 12 16.86 -21.74 -4.33
N ARG A 13 16.88 -23.04 -4.03
CA ARG A 13 15.63 -23.82 -3.87
C ARG A 13 14.80 -23.36 -2.68
N ALA A 14 15.43 -23.02 -1.55
CA ALA A 14 14.73 -22.47 -0.40
C ALA A 14 14.07 -21.11 -0.71
N ASP A 15 14.77 -20.24 -1.45
CA ASP A 15 14.21 -18.95 -1.90
C ASP A 15 12.99 -19.15 -2.79
N HIS A 16 13.05 -20.07 -3.75
CA HIS A 16 11.92 -20.35 -4.65
C HIS A 16 10.73 -20.93 -3.86
N GLN A 17 10.97 -21.92 -2.99
CA GLN A 17 9.92 -22.52 -2.16
C GLN A 17 9.22 -21.48 -1.28
N ALA A 18 9.98 -20.60 -0.62
CA ALA A 18 9.40 -19.57 0.25
C ALA A 18 8.62 -18.49 -0.53
N LEU A 19 8.97 -18.25 -1.80
CA LEU A 19 8.18 -17.39 -2.70
C LEU A 19 6.90 -18.10 -3.16
N ASP A 20 6.99 -19.34 -3.64
CA ASP A 20 5.85 -20.15 -4.08
C ASP A 20 4.83 -20.35 -2.93
N ASP A 21 5.31 -20.60 -1.71
CA ASP A 21 4.48 -20.75 -0.51
C ASP A 21 3.79 -19.42 -0.12
N ALA A 22 4.46 -18.28 -0.29
CA ALA A 22 3.87 -16.96 -0.05
C ALA A 22 2.86 -16.56 -1.14
N GLU A 23 3.11 -16.91 -2.40
CA GLU A 23 2.17 -16.70 -3.52
C GLU A 23 0.92 -17.59 -3.41
N THR A 24 1.01 -18.74 -2.75
CA THR A 24 -0.11 -19.69 -2.57
C THR A 24 -0.81 -19.61 -1.21
N THR A 25 -0.22 -18.93 -0.22
CA THR A 25 -0.80 -18.74 1.13
C THR A 25 -1.15 -17.28 1.38
N SER A 26 -2.40 -16.99 1.75
CA SER A 26 -2.87 -15.63 1.97
C SER A 26 -2.43 -15.03 3.31
N ALA A 27 -1.90 -13.80 3.28
CA ALA A 27 -1.61 -12.97 4.46
C ALA A 27 -2.85 -12.22 5.02
N GLN A 28 -4.03 -12.46 4.43
CA GLN A 28 -5.26 -11.70 4.70
C GLN A 28 -5.65 -11.57 6.18
N PRO A 29 -5.63 -12.61 7.04
CA PRO A 29 -6.10 -12.48 8.42
C PRO A 29 -5.27 -11.46 9.22
N ALA A 30 -3.96 -11.43 8.99
CA ALA A 30 -3.06 -10.45 9.57
C ALA A 30 -3.29 -9.06 8.98
N LEU A 31 -3.42 -8.96 7.66
CA LEU A 31 -3.65 -7.68 6.96
C LEU A 31 -5.02 -7.05 7.29
N GLN A 32 -6.07 -7.83 7.56
CA GLN A 32 -7.35 -7.32 8.08
C GLN A 32 -7.18 -6.72 9.50
N ALA A 33 -6.46 -7.41 10.38
CA ALA A 33 -6.18 -6.93 11.74
C ALA A 33 -5.32 -5.66 11.73
N ILE A 34 -4.29 -5.61 10.87
CA ILE A 34 -3.44 -4.42 10.65
C ILE A 34 -4.26 -3.28 10.04
N GLY A 35 -5.04 -3.55 9.00
CA GLY A 35 -5.83 -2.56 8.27
C GLY A 35 -6.79 -1.79 9.17
N ARG A 36 -7.45 -2.49 10.12
CA ARG A 36 -8.35 -1.87 11.11
C ARG A 36 -7.65 -0.79 11.94
N GLU A 37 -6.50 -1.10 12.54
CA GLU A 37 -5.77 -0.14 13.37
C GLU A 37 -5.04 0.92 12.52
N LEU A 38 -4.65 0.58 11.30
CA LEU A 38 -4.05 1.48 10.33
C LEU A 38 -5.02 2.58 9.88
N TRP A 39 -6.23 2.23 9.43
CA TRP A 39 -7.23 3.22 9.01
C TRP A 39 -7.68 4.11 10.17
N LEU A 40 -7.88 3.54 11.37
CA LEU A 40 -8.11 4.31 12.60
C LEU A 40 -7.02 5.38 12.80
N SER A 41 -5.77 5.01 12.57
CA SER A 41 -4.61 5.88 12.76
C SER A 41 -4.48 6.94 11.66
N LEU A 42 -4.77 6.59 10.40
CA LEU A 42 -4.84 7.56 9.30
C LEU A 42 -5.92 8.62 9.54
N HIS A 43 -7.09 8.24 10.07
CA HIS A 43 -8.12 9.19 10.50
C HIS A 43 -7.67 10.04 11.69
N ARG A 44 -7.02 9.45 12.70
CA ARG A 44 -6.39 10.21 13.81
C ARG A 44 -5.35 11.22 13.32
N LEU A 45 -4.64 10.93 12.23
CA LEU A 45 -3.67 11.84 11.57
C LEU A 45 -4.32 12.92 10.70
N GLY A 46 -5.65 13.03 10.68
CA GLY A 46 -6.38 14.09 9.99
C GLY A 46 -6.90 13.72 8.60
N PHE A 47 -6.97 12.44 8.24
CA PHE A 47 -7.67 12.01 7.02
C PHE A 47 -9.20 12.10 7.21
N PRO A 48 -9.92 12.99 6.50
CA PRO A 48 -11.38 13.08 6.61
C PRO A 48 -12.11 12.03 5.76
N GLY A 49 -11.39 11.30 4.92
CA GLY A 49 -11.97 10.62 3.76
C GLY A 49 -11.51 11.29 2.46
N GLY A 50 -11.76 10.64 1.33
CA GLY A 50 -11.28 11.04 0.01
C GLY A 50 -10.85 9.85 -0.85
N HIS A 51 -10.12 10.12 -1.93
CA HIS A 51 -9.68 9.07 -2.85
C HIS A 51 -8.43 8.37 -2.31
N VAL A 52 -8.49 7.05 -2.20
CA VAL A 52 -7.39 6.21 -1.70
C VAL A 52 -6.91 5.24 -2.77
N LEU A 53 -5.62 4.93 -2.71
CA LEU A 53 -4.97 3.89 -3.49
C LEU A 53 -4.49 2.81 -2.53
N VAL A 54 -4.96 1.57 -2.66
CA VAL A 54 -4.47 0.44 -1.87
C VAL A 54 -3.88 -0.61 -2.82
N GLN A 55 -2.63 -0.99 -2.60
CA GLN A 55 -1.87 -1.83 -3.53
C GLN A 55 -1.04 -2.88 -2.81
N GLY A 56 -0.70 -3.94 -3.53
CA GLY A 56 0.20 -4.98 -3.04
C GLY A 56 -0.49 -6.29 -2.70
N ASP A 57 0.28 -7.13 -2.03
CA ASP A 57 -0.15 -8.42 -1.48
C ASP A 57 -1.25 -8.20 -0.43
N GLY A 58 -2.46 -8.74 -0.67
CA GLY A 58 -3.62 -8.57 0.23
C GLY A 58 -4.14 -7.12 0.37
N ALA A 59 -4.06 -6.31 -0.68
CA ALA A 59 -4.59 -4.94 -0.70
C ALA A 59 -6.11 -4.84 -0.40
N ASP A 60 -6.86 -5.86 -0.77
CA ASP A 60 -8.28 -6.05 -0.49
C ASP A 60 -8.57 -6.35 1.00
N ALA A 61 -7.69 -7.12 1.65
CA ALA A 61 -7.73 -7.39 3.08
C ALA A 61 -7.59 -6.11 3.91
N LEU A 62 -6.70 -5.20 3.51
CA LEU A 62 -6.53 -3.87 4.12
C LEU A 62 -7.77 -2.97 3.97
N LEU A 63 -8.60 -3.19 2.95
CA LEU A 63 -9.89 -2.49 2.76
C LEU A 63 -11.05 -3.23 3.44
N ASN A 64 -10.79 -4.30 4.20
CA ASN A 64 -11.79 -5.16 4.84
C ASN A 64 -12.85 -5.67 3.84
N ARG A 65 -12.45 -5.97 2.60
CA ARG A 65 -13.38 -6.48 1.58
C ARG A 65 -13.78 -7.93 1.91
N PRO A 66 -15.08 -8.29 1.83
CA PRO A 66 -15.53 -9.64 2.13
C PRO A 66 -15.14 -10.66 1.06
N ASP A 67 -14.94 -10.23 -0.19
CA ASP A 67 -14.56 -11.12 -1.30
C ASP A 67 -13.06 -11.44 -1.33
N ALA A 68 -12.26 -10.78 -0.50
CA ALA A 68 -10.86 -11.11 -0.28
C ALA A 68 -10.76 -12.54 0.25
N HIS A 69 -10.21 -13.44 -0.54
CA HIS A 69 -10.00 -14.86 -0.16
C HIS A 69 -8.81 -15.52 -0.88
N LEU A 70 -8.28 -14.90 -1.93
CA LEU A 70 -7.21 -15.45 -2.74
C LEU A 70 -5.90 -14.69 -2.48
N PRO A 71 -4.75 -15.37 -2.37
CA PRO A 71 -3.46 -14.69 -2.33
C PRO A 71 -3.19 -13.98 -3.66
N GLY A 72 -2.40 -12.90 -3.61
CA GLY A 72 -1.97 -12.19 -4.81
C GLY A 72 -1.85 -10.67 -4.64
N VAL A 73 -1.26 -10.05 -5.65
CA VAL A 73 -1.06 -8.60 -5.72
C VAL A 73 -2.25 -7.95 -6.42
N ALA A 74 -2.92 -7.01 -5.72
CA ALA A 74 -3.97 -6.19 -6.28
C ALA A 74 -3.58 -4.70 -6.34
N THR A 75 -4.34 -3.93 -7.11
CA THR A 75 -4.32 -2.46 -7.11
C THR A 75 -5.75 -1.98 -7.13
N ILE A 76 -6.18 -1.37 -6.03
CA ILE A 76 -7.56 -0.99 -5.76
C ILE A 76 -7.60 0.51 -5.55
N CYS A 77 -8.41 1.19 -6.35
CA CYS A 77 -8.81 2.56 -6.08
C CYS A 77 -10.14 2.53 -5.35
N ALA A 78 -10.26 3.35 -4.32
CA ALA A 78 -11.52 3.50 -3.63
C ALA A 78 -11.73 4.95 -3.19
N THR A 79 -12.96 5.28 -2.87
CA THR A 79 -13.27 6.47 -2.08
C THR A 79 -13.63 5.98 -0.68
N VAL A 80 -12.96 6.50 0.34
CA VAL A 80 -13.18 6.17 1.77
C VAL A 80 -13.81 7.37 2.47
N GLY A 81 -14.88 7.15 3.25
CA GLY A 81 -15.58 8.19 4.02
C GLY A 81 -14.96 8.54 5.37
N HIS A 82 -15.69 9.33 6.16
CA HIS A 82 -15.35 9.59 7.56
C HIS A 82 -15.55 8.32 8.43
N PRO A 83 -14.87 8.20 9.59
CA PRO A 83 -15.14 7.15 10.56
C PRO A 83 -16.63 7.05 10.91
N GLY A 84 -17.21 5.86 10.75
CA GLY A 84 -18.64 5.61 10.99
C GLY A 84 -19.56 5.90 9.79
N GLN A 85 -19.03 6.19 8.62
CA GLN A 85 -19.78 6.18 7.35
C GLN A 85 -19.38 4.95 6.51
N ASP A 86 -20.36 4.13 6.13
CA ASP A 86 -20.19 3.08 5.11
C ASP A 86 -20.08 3.74 3.73
N LEU A 87 -18.90 4.25 3.44
CA LEU A 87 -18.54 4.85 2.16
C LEU A 87 -17.18 4.30 1.75
N LEU A 88 -17.14 3.01 1.43
CA LEU A 88 -16.14 2.44 0.52
C LEU A 88 -16.82 2.29 -0.84
N ASP A 89 -16.47 3.13 -1.82
CA ASP A 89 -16.83 2.90 -3.22
C ASP A 89 -15.67 2.20 -3.93
N PRO A 90 -15.72 0.86 -4.11
CA PRO A 90 -14.64 0.08 -4.71
C PRO A 90 -14.60 0.18 -6.24
N ASP A 91 -15.64 0.74 -6.86
CA ASP A 91 -15.72 0.94 -8.31
C ASP A 91 -15.19 2.35 -8.72
N THR A 92 -14.51 3.03 -7.78
CA THR A 92 -13.82 4.31 -8.04
C THR A 92 -12.81 4.11 -9.19
N PRO A 93 -12.95 4.82 -10.32
CA PRO A 93 -12.09 4.61 -11.48
C PRO A 93 -10.63 4.96 -11.17
N PHE A 94 -9.70 4.16 -11.70
CA PHE A 94 -8.26 4.31 -11.47
C PHE A 94 -7.75 5.71 -11.86
N ARG A 95 -7.17 6.43 -10.89
CA ARG A 95 -6.59 7.76 -11.07
C ARG A 95 -5.07 7.65 -11.21
N GLY A 96 -4.62 7.06 -12.31
CA GLY A 96 -3.20 6.94 -12.58
C GLY A 96 -2.50 8.29 -12.63
N GLY A 97 -1.35 8.42 -11.96
CA GLY A 97 -0.54 9.63 -11.99
C GLY A 97 0.12 9.97 -10.66
N LEU A 98 0.90 11.04 -10.71
CA LEU A 98 1.50 11.67 -9.53
C LEU A 98 0.45 12.50 -8.79
N ASP A 99 0.59 12.63 -7.48
CA ASP A 99 -0.20 13.54 -6.64
C ASP A 99 -1.74 13.38 -6.82
N ALA A 100 -2.21 12.15 -7.11
CA ALA A 100 -3.60 11.84 -7.48
C ALA A 100 -4.51 11.46 -6.28
N TYR A 101 -3.93 10.92 -5.20
CA TYR A 101 -4.68 10.34 -4.08
C TYR A 101 -4.50 11.12 -2.77
N ASP A 102 -5.51 11.06 -1.92
CA ASP A 102 -5.51 11.64 -0.57
C ASP A 102 -4.76 10.76 0.45
N VAL A 103 -4.80 9.44 0.23
CA VAL A 103 -4.04 8.42 0.95
C VAL A 103 -3.55 7.35 -0.03
N ALA A 104 -2.34 6.85 0.15
CA ALA A 104 -1.91 5.59 -0.46
C ALA A 104 -1.44 4.58 0.60
N VAL A 105 -1.89 3.33 0.50
CA VAL A 105 -1.45 2.22 1.34
C VAL A 105 -0.85 1.13 0.45
N THR A 106 0.36 0.66 0.75
CA THR A 106 1.04 -0.34 -0.09
C THR A 106 1.69 -1.43 0.74
N VAL A 107 1.30 -2.69 0.48
CA VAL A 107 2.01 -3.87 0.96
C VAL A 107 3.06 -4.25 -0.07
N MET A 108 4.34 -4.24 0.31
CA MET A 108 5.40 -4.60 -0.61
C MET A 108 5.36 -6.11 -0.89
N PRO A 109 5.51 -6.56 -2.16
CA PRO A 109 5.50 -7.98 -2.48
C PRO A 109 6.55 -8.73 -1.68
N HIS A 110 6.18 -9.85 -1.04
CA HIS A 110 7.10 -10.68 -0.26
C HIS A 110 7.75 -9.92 0.93
N ALA A 111 6.99 -9.07 1.63
CA ALA A 111 7.46 -8.28 2.78
C ALA A 111 7.94 -9.15 3.97
N ASP A 112 7.35 -10.32 4.13
CA ASP A 112 7.57 -11.33 5.18
C ASP A 112 8.49 -12.50 4.75
N VAL A 113 8.75 -12.68 3.45
CA VAL A 113 9.59 -13.79 2.96
C VAL A 113 11.05 -13.65 3.43
N GLU A 114 11.65 -14.70 3.98
CA GLU A 114 13.07 -14.77 4.27
C GLU A 114 13.85 -15.28 3.06
N LEU A 115 14.70 -14.42 2.49
CA LEU A 115 15.56 -14.76 1.35
C LEU A 115 16.98 -15.08 1.83
N ALA A 116 17.52 -16.18 1.32
CA ALA A 116 18.83 -16.76 1.58
C ALA A 116 19.93 -16.30 0.61
N THR A 117 19.58 -16.01 -0.64
CA THR A 117 20.56 -15.61 -1.67
C THR A 117 20.76 -14.09 -1.68
N PRO A 118 22.01 -13.58 -1.59
CA PRO A 118 22.29 -12.14 -1.57
C PRO A 118 21.71 -11.36 -2.76
N SER A 119 21.68 -11.95 -3.97
CA SER A 119 21.07 -11.32 -5.14
C SER A 119 19.55 -11.15 -4.96
N ALA A 120 18.85 -12.15 -4.44
CA ALA A 120 17.42 -12.09 -4.18
C ALA A 120 17.08 -11.01 -3.13
N ILE A 121 17.87 -10.93 -2.05
CA ILE A 121 17.75 -9.88 -1.03
C ILE A 121 17.94 -8.48 -1.65
N VAL A 122 18.95 -8.29 -2.50
CA VAL A 122 19.22 -7.00 -3.17
C VAL A 122 18.08 -6.64 -4.12
N THR A 123 17.64 -7.57 -4.96
CA THR A 123 16.51 -7.37 -5.89
C THR A 123 15.23 -6.98 -5.15
N ARG A 124 14.88 -7.69 -4.08
CA ARG A 124 13.71 -7.34 -3.24
C ARG A 124 13.85 -5.94 -2.63
N THR A 125 14.99 -5.64 -2.02
CA THR A 125 15.22 -4.35 -1.37
C THR A 125 15.12 -3.18 -2.36
N LEU A 126 15.63 -3.34 -3.59
CA LEU A 126 15.52 -2.33 -4.65
C LEU A 126 14.07 -2.19 -5.18
N LEU A 127 13.34 -3.30 -5.31
CA LEU A 127 11.92 -3.29 -5.66
C LEU A 127 11.10 -2.56 -4.60
N HIS A 128 11.29 -2.90 -3.32
CA HIS A 128 10.61 -2.27 -2.17
C HIS A 128 10.89 -0.76 -2.11
N ALA A 129 12.15 -0.35 -2.30
CA ALA A 129 12.52 1.08 -2.36
C ALA A 129 11.83 1.82 -3.53
N THR A 130 11.83 1.20 -4.72
CA THR A 130 11.23 1.80 -5.92
C THR A 130 9.72 1.96 -5.78
N LEU A 131 9.04 0.92 -5.28
CA LEU A 131 7.60 0.95 -5.02
C LEU A 131 7.26 1.93 -3.89
N ALA A 132 8.01 1.94 -2.79
CA ALA A 132 7.82 2.91 -1.71
C ALA A 132 7.88 4.36 -2.21
N TRP A 133 8.86 4.69 -3.07
CA TRP A 133 8.97 6.01 -3.67
C TRP A 133 7.77 6.32 -4.59
N ALA A 134 7.33 5.35 -5.39
CA ALA A 134 6.15 5.49 -6.25
C ALA A 134 4.86 5.71 -5.44
N THR A 135 4.65 4.93 -4.37
CA THR A 135 3.53 5.09 -3.42
C THR A 135 3.48 6.51 -2.87
N LEU A 136 4.60 7.04 -2.38
CA LEU A 136 4.68 8.42 -1.87
C LEU A 136 4.37 9.45 -2.96
N ARG A 137 4.85 9.23 -4.18
CA ARG A 137 4.65 10.14 -5.33
C ARG A 137 3.23 10.12 -5.92
N CYS A 138 2.43 9.09 -5.66
CA CYS A 138 1.00 9.04 -6.00
C CYS A 138 0.12 9.86 -5.03
N VAL A 139 0.62 10.20 -3.84
CA VAL A 139 -0.12 10.96 -2.82
C VAL A 139 0.06 12.46 -3.03
N LYS A 140 -1.04 13.21 -2.92
CA LYS A 140 -1.07 14.69 -2.98
C LYS A 140 -0.16 15.31 -1.93
N PRO A 141 0.46 16.48 -2.18
CA PRO A 141 1.05 17.32 -1.14
C PRO A 141 0.13 17.50 0.08
N GLY A 142 0.63 17.19 1.28
CA GLY A 142 -0.14 17.19 2.53
C GLY A 142 -1.02 15.95 2.78
N GLY A 143 -1.08 15.00 1.84
CA GLY A 143 -1.72 13.70 2.02
C GLY A 143 -0.89 12.74 2.86
N LEU A 144 -1.44 11.56 3.15
CA LEU A 144 -0.80 10.54 3.98
C LEU A 144 -0.43 9.29 3.17
N ALA A 145 0.59 8.56 3.60
CA ALA A 145 0.89 7.25 3.05
C ALA A 145 1.21 6.23 4.15
N ALA A 146 0.90 4.96 3.88
CA ALA A 146 1.30 3.84 4.71
C ALA A 146 1.97 2.75 3.85
N ILE A 147 3.12 2.26 4.29
CA ILE A 147 3.89 1.24 3.57
C ILE A 147 4.17 0.08 4.51
N ILE A 148 3.72 -1.13 4.15
CA ILE A 148 4.03 -2.36 4.86
C ILE A 148 5.15 -3.06 4.08
N THR A 149 6.34 -3.18 4.66
CA THR A 149 7.55 -3.57 3.93
C THR A 149 8.49 -4.43 4.77
N ASN A 150 9.44 -5.11 4.14
CA ASN A 150 10.46 -5.86 4.86
C ASN A 150 11.39 -4.91 5.64
N HIS A 151 11.80 -5.31 6.85
CA HIS A 151 12.66 -4.52 7.75
C HIS A 151 13.95 -3.98 7.12
N LEU A 152 14.49 -4.68 6.10
CA LEU A 152 15.66 -4.22 5.34
C LEU A 152 15.44 -2.90 4.60
N THR A 153 14.20 -2.44 4.40
CA THR A 153 13.94 -1.08 3.90
C THR A 153 14.51 -0.02 4.85
N LEU A 154 14.32 -0.23 6.17
CA LEU A 154 14.84 0.67 7.20
C LEU A 154 16.28 0.31 7.61
N ASP A 155 16.59 -0.99 7.70
CA ASP A 155 17.89 -1.46 8.20
C ASP A 155 18.96 -1.64 7.12
N ALA A 156 18.68 -1.34 5.84
CA ALA A 156 19.65 -1.46 4.74
C ALA A 156 20.97 -0.71 5.05
N HIS A 157 22.09 -1.35 4.70
CA HIS A 157 23.43 -0.78 4.84
C HIS A 157 23.58 0.58 4.14
N THR A 158 23.02 0.71 2.94
CA THR A 158 23.07 1.95 2.14
C THR A 158 21.88 2.83 2.52
N PRO A 159 22.10 4.11 2.88
CA PRO A 159 21.01 5.04 3.20
C PRO A 159 20.29 5.57 1.97
N ARG A 160 20.78 5.28 0.75
CA ARG A 160 20.31 5.89 -0.52
C ARG A 160 18.78 5.89 -0.65
N SER A 161 18.14 4.73 -0.49
CA SER A 161 16.69 4.62 -0.62
C SER A 161 15.95 5.41 0.45
N ARG A 162 16.47 5.47 1.68
CA ARG A 162 15.86 6.27 2.75
C ARG A 162 15.98 7.76 2.48
N ILE A 163 17.13 8.22 1.96
CA ILE A 163 17.32 9.59 1.47
C ILE A 163 16.37 9.92 0.31
N GLU A 164 16.18 9.00 -0.64
CA GLU A 164 15.25 9.16 -1.77
C GLU A 164 13.77 9.24 -1.33
N LEU A 165 13.37 8.49 -0.28
CA LEU A 165 12.05 8.59 0.35
C LEU A 165 11.89 9.89 1.17
N GLU A 166 12.92 10.25 1.96
CA GLU A 166 12.94 11.46 2.77
C GLU A 166 12.94 12.74 1.91
N ALA A 167 13.45 12.68 0.68
CA ALA A 167 13.38 13.80 -0.26
C ALA A 167 11.93 14.19 -0.61
N VAL A 168 10.96 13.26 -0.54
CA VAL A 168 9.58 13.48 -0.97
C VAL A 168 8.54 13.47 0.16
N ALA A 169 8.83 12.84 1.31
CA ALA A 169 7.90 12.73 2.43
C ALA A 169 8.60 12.83 3.80
N ASP A 170 7.84 13.26 4.81
CA ASP A 170 8.27 13.18 6.21
C ASP A 170 7.78 11.86 6.83
N LEU A 171 8.66 11.11 7.50
CA LEU A 171 8.27 9.96 8.30
C LEU A 171 7.52 10.46 9.55
N ILE A 172 6.26 10.06 9.68
CA ILE A 172 5.44 10.29 10.88
C ILE A 172 5.86 9.30 11.98
N GLY A 173 6.06 8.04 11.60
CA GLY A 173 6.58 7.00 12.46
C GLY A 173 6.59 5.64 11.78
N ALA A 174 7.13 4.64 12.46
CA ALA A 174 7.18 3.27 12.00
C ALA A 174 6.87 2.31 13.16
N VAL A 175 6.26 1.16 12.86
CA VAL A 175 6.03 0.07 13.80
C VAL A 175 6.66 -1.20 13.24
N ARG A 176 7.50 -1.88 14.04
CA ARG A 176 8.13 -3.14 13.66
C ARG A 176 7.38 -4.32 14.26
N LEU A 177 6.87 -5.18 13.39
CA LEU A 177 6.03 -6.32 13.75
C LEU A 177 6.88 -7.54 14.14
N PRO A 178 6.32 -8.51 14.88
CA PRO A 178 6.95 -9.82 15.09
C PRO A 178 7.32 -10.53 13.77
N SER A 179 8.37 -11.34 13.81
CA SER A 179 8.66 -12.33 12.77
C SER A 179 7.43 -13.23 12.52
N GLY A 180 7.12 -13.50 11.26
CA GLY A 180 6.00 -14.36 10.87
C GLY A 180 4.61 -13.75 11.06
N THR A 181 4.49 -12.44 11.29
CA THR A 181 3.19 -11.78 11.55
C THR A 181 2.18 -11.93 10.42
N LEU A 182 2.62 -11.80 9.16
CA LEU A 182 1.71 -11.83 8.00
C LEU A 182 1.19 -13.24 7.70
N ARG A 183 2.06 -14.26 7.81
CA ARG A 183 1.75 -15.67 7.55
C ARG A 183 2.28 -16.56 8.69
N PRO A 184 1.60 -16.59 9.85
CA PRO A 184 2.08 -17.35 11.01
C PRO A 184 2.19 -18.84 10.73
N HIS A 185 3.28 -19.46 11.21
CA HIS A 185 3.58 -20.88 11.06
C HIS A 185 3.87 -21.39 9.64
N LEU A 186 3.99 -20.49 8.65
CA LEU A 186 4.45 -20.85 7.30
C LEU A 186 5.99 -20.67 7.22
N PRO A 187 6.77 -21.76 7.03
CA PRO A 187 8.24 -21.67 7.03
C PRO A 187 8.77 -20.78 5.90
N GLY A 188 9.71 -19.90 6.23
CA GLY A 188 10.31 -19.02 5.23
C GLY A 188 9.52 -17.75 4.97
N THR A 189 8.40 -17.53 5.67
CA THR A 189 7.72 -16.22 5.76
C THR A 189 7.87 -15.57 7.13
N ASP A 190 8.98 -15.90 7.81
CA ASP A 190 9.31 -15.49 9.17
C ASP A 190 10.07 -14.15 9.25
N SER A 191 10.26 -13.43 8.12
CA SER A 191 11.02 -12.18 8.09
C SER A 191 10.28 -11.04 8.78
N VAL A 192 11.05 -10.20 9.47
CA VAL A 192 10.52 -9.02 10.18
C VAL A 192 9.97 -8.02 9.15
N THR A 193 8.75 -7.53 9.43
CA THR A 193 7.99 -6.58 8.61
C THR A 193 7.77 -5.28 9.39
N ASP A 194 7.92 -4.14 8.72
CA ASP A 194 7.68 -2.81 9.26
C ASP A 194 6.44 -2.17 8.61
N ILE A 195 5.63 -1.48 9.40
CA ILE A 195 4.59 -0.55 8.94
C ILE A 195 5.14 0.86 9.07
N LEU A 196 5.23 1.60 7.95
CA LEU A 196 5.77 2.95 7.89
C LEU A 196 4.63 3.94 7.61
N LEU A 197 4.53 5.02 8.38
CA LEU A 197 3.59 6.10 8.17
C LEU A 197 4.31 7.36 7.72
N PHE A 198 3.83 7.98 6.64
CA PHE A 198 4.39 9.18 6.05
C PHE A 198 3.33 10.26 5.82
N THR A 199 3.76 11.52 5.87
CA THR A 199 3.02 12.64 5.27
C THR A 199 3.78 13.13 4.04
N ARG A 200 3.10 13.24 2.90
CA ARG A 200 3.69 13.75 1.67
C ARG A 200 4.01 15.23 1.87
N ARG A 201 5.30 15.57 1.85
CA ARG A 201 5.74 16.93 2.14
C ARG A 201 5.27 17.90 1.05
N PRO A 202 4.74 19.09 1.39
CA PRO A 202 4.51 20.14 0.41
C PRO A 202 5.82 20.56 -0.28
N ASP A 203 5.76 20.79 -1.58
CA ASP A 203 6.96 21.07 -2.37
C ASP A 203 7.65 22.37 -1.88
N GLY A 204 8.98 22.32 -1.78
CA GLY A 204 9.80 23.43 -1.27
C GLY A 204 9.95 23.52 0.25
N GLN A 205 9.26 22.69 1.05
CA GLN A 205 9.51 22.63 2.50
C GLN A 205 10.73 21.76 2.85
N PRO A 206 11.48 22.09 3.93
CA PRO A 206 12.60 21.27 4.40
C PRO A 206 12.14 19.95 5.02
N SER A 207 13.03 18.96 5.09
CA SER A 207 12.75 17.71 5.82
C SER A 207 12.48 17.96 7.29
N ARG A 208 11.41 17.33 7.80
CA ARG A 208 11.06 17.27 9.22
C ARG A 208 11.27 15.87 9.79
N SER A 209 11.53 14.87 8.94
CA SER A 209 12.05 13.56 9.36
C SER A 209 13.31 13.77 10.20
N ARG A 210 13.38 13.04 11.31
CA ARG A 210 14.61 12.89 12.09
C ARG A 210 14.96 11.42 12.13
N ASP A 211 16.26 11.12 12.09
CA ASP A 211 16.81 9.78 12.38
C ASP A 211 16.32 8.64 11.46
N PHE A 212 15.66 8.96 10.34
CA PHE A 212 15.15 7.97 9.38
C PHE A 212 16.24 7.46 8.41
N ALA A 213 17.07 8.35 7.86
CA ALA A 213 18.11 7.96 6.89
C ALA A 213 19.22 7.09 7.51
N ASP A 214 19.48 7.22 8.82
CA ASP A 214 20.63 6.64 9.48
C ASP A 214 20.39 5.23 10.05
N THR A 215 21.49 4.53 10.32
CA THR A 215 21.49 3.22 10.99
C THR A 215 22.64 3.15 12.00
N VAL A 216 22.37 2.53 13.14
CA VAL A 216 23.36 2.19 14.17
C VAL A 216 23.67 0.68 14.14
N HIS A 217 24.66 0.26 14.94
CA HIS A 217 24.92 -1.17 15.18
C HIS A 217 24.71 -1.48 16.65
N VAL A 218 23.59 -2.15 16.96
CA VAL A 218 23.20 -2.56 18.31
C VAL A 218 23.77 -3.94 18.67
N PRO A 219 24.08 -4.21 19.94
CA PRO A 219 24.47 -5.54 20.40
C PRO A 219 23.23 -6.41 20.64
N LEU A 220 23.03 -7.45 19.81
CA LEU A 220 22.01 -8.48 19.99
C LEU A 220 22.71 -9.85 20.04
N ASP A 221 22.45 -10.65 21.08
CA ASP A 221 23.01 -12.00 21.28
C ASP A 221 24.53 -12.10 21.07
N GLY A 222 25.28 -11.09 21.55
CA GLY A 222 26.74 -11.02 21.40
C GLY A 222 27.21 -10.74 19.97
N ARG A 223 26.32 -10.30 19.08
CA ARG A 223 26.59 -9.88 17.69
C ARG A 223 26.23 -8.41 17.49
N ARG A 224 26.83 -7.78 16.48
CA ARG A 224 26.45 -6.43 16.04
C ARG A 224 25.44 -6.56 14.91
N VAL A 225 24.19 -6.21 15.19
CA VAL A 225 23.11 -6.16 14.20
C VAL A 225 22.89 -4.71 13.81
N ARG A 226 22.61 -4.45 12.52
CA ARG A 226 22.27 -3.11 12.04
C ARG A 226 20.80 -2.82 12.33
N LEU A 227 20.54 -1.66 12.91
CA LEU A 227 19.19 -1.18 13.23
C LEU A 227 19.05 0.26 12.74
N ASN A 228 17.91 0.60 12.14
CA ASN A 228 17.59 1.99 11.81
C ASN A 228 17.55 2.86 13.08
N THR A 229 18.11 4.07 13.01
CA THR A 229 18.20 4.95 14.19
C THR A 229 16.82 5.31 14.76
N TYR A 230 15.78 5.33 13.92
CA TYR A 230 14.39 5.45 14.37
C TYR A 230 14.03 4.41 15.45
N PHE A 231 14.31 3.12 15.22
CA PHE A 231 13.96 2.04 16.14
C PHE A 231 14.90 1.94 17.35
N ASP A 232 16.15 2.41 17.23
CA ASP A 232 17.06 2.57 18.36
C ASP A 232 16.57 3.65 19.34
N GLN A 233 16.00 4.74 18.81
CA GLN A 233 15.38 5.82 19.60
C GLN A 233 13.92 5.55 19.98
N ARG A 234 13.26 4.60 19.30
CA ARG A 234 11.86 4.20 19.50
C ARG A 234 11.70 2.69 19.71
N PRO A 235 12.36 2.11 20.73
CA PRO A 235 12.18 0.69 21.05
C PRO A 235 10.72 0.36 21.40
N GLU A 236 9.95 1.33 21.90
CA GLU A 236 8.51 1.20 22.17
C GLU A 236 7.66 0.97 20.90
N HIS A 237 8.21 1.15 19.70
CA HIS A 237 7.53 0.85 18.44
C HIS A 237 7.97 -0.51 17.82
N ILE A 238 8.79 -1.29 18.52
CA ILE A 238 9.04 -2.69 18.18
C ILE A 238 8.10 -3.56 19.02
N LEU A 239 7.19 -4.28 18.37
CA LEU A 239 6.14 -5.06 19.05
C LEU A 239 6.65 -6.42 19.54
N GLY A 240 7.74 -6.43 20.31
CA GLY A 240 8.34 -7.64 20.86
C GLY A 240 9.82 -7.51 21.20
N ALA A 241 10.40 -8.61 21.68
CA ALA A 241 11.82 -8.68 21.99
C ALA A 241 12.66 -8.86 20.71
N THR A 242 13.68 -8.03 20.52
CA THR A 242 14.66 -8.16 19.42
C THR A 242 15.71 -9.22 19.74
N ALA A 243 16.05 -10.03 18.74
CA ALA A 243 17.11 -11.04 18.83
C ALA A 243 17.82 -11.21 17.47
N ALA A 244 18.92 -11.97 17.45
CA ALA A 244 19.73 -12.24 16.27
C ALA A 244 19.76 -13.73 15.92
N ILE A 245 19.08 -14.14 14.85
CA ILE A 245 19.18 -15.50 14.32
C ILE A 245 20.52 -15.66 13.61
N HIS A 246 21.25 -16.73 13.94
CA HIS A 246 22.55 -17.04 13.37
C HIS A 246 22.51 -18.29 12.46
N HIS A 247 22.72 -18.07 11.16
CA HIS A 247 22.95 -19.15 10.21
C HIS A 247 24.43 -19.24 9.81
N PRO A 248 25.04 -20.44 9.79
CA PRO A 248 26.43 -20.61 9.36
C PRO A 248 26.71 -19.99 7.98
N GLY A 249 27.71 -19.11 7.91
CA GLY A 249 28.09 -18.44 6.66
C GLY A 249 27.03 -17.46 6.14
N ARG A 250 26.28 -16.80 7.02
CA ARG A 250 25.46 -15.61 6.74
C ARG A 250 25.72 -14.51 7.78
N PRO A 251 25.44 -13.23 7.48
CA PRO A 251 25.26 -12.20 8.51
C PRO A 251 24.16 -12.61 9.51
N PRO A 252 24.19 -12.11 10.76
CA PRO A 252 23.08 -12.30 11.68
C PRO A 252 21.80 -11.65 11.13
N ILE A 253 20.67 -12.35 11.26
CA ILE A 253 19.36 -11.88 10.81
C ILE A 253 18.60 -11.34 12.03
N LEU A 254 18.05 -10.13 11.93
CA LEU A 254 17.18 -9.60 12.97
C LEU A 254 15.87 -10.39 13.02
N THR A 255 15.44 -10.79 14.22
CA THR A 255 14.09 -11.29 14.48
C THR A 255 13.45 -10.51 15.62
N VAL A 256 12.12 -10.54 15.68
CA VAL A 256 11.31 -9.93 16.73
C VAL A 256 10.30 -10.97 17.23
N THR A 257 10.35 -11.28 18.52
CA THR A 257 9.43 -12.21 19.17
C THR A 257 8.37 -11.43 19.95
N GLY A 258 7.15 -11.37 19.40
CA GLY A 258 5.99 -10.77 20.07
C GLY A 258 5.31 -11.73 21.05
N LEU A 259 4.38 -11.19 21.85
CA LEU A 259 3.56 -12.00 22.75
C LEU A 259 2.37 -12.62 22.00
N PRO A 260 2.09 -13.93 22.14
CA PRO A 260 0.97 -14.58 21.46
C PRO A 260 -0.38 -13.90 21.75
N GLY A 261 -1.13 -13.58 20.69
CA GLY A 261 -2.45 -12.95 20.78
C GLY A 261 -2.44 -11.43 21.02
N MET A 262 -1.29 -10.81 21.28
CA MET A 262 -1.17 -9.39 21.65
C MET A 262 -1.02 -8.43 20.45
N LEU A 263 -0.75 -8.93 19.25
CA LEU A 263 -0.51 -8.12 18.03
C LEU A 263 -1.46 -6.92 17.87
N ARG A 264 -2.77 -7.11 18.08
CA ARG A 264 -3.77 -6.03 17.90
C ARG A 264 -3.70 -4.97 18.99
N SER A 265 -3.48 -5.34 20.26
CA SER A 265 -3.34 -4.36 21.35
C SER A 265 -2.04 -3.57 21.20
N ASP A 266 -0.95 -4.27 20.90
CA ASP A 266 0.38 -3.68 20.85
C ASP A 266 0.49 -2.75 19.64
N LEU A 267 -0.11 -3.12 18.50
CA LEU A 267 -0.25 -2.25 17.33
C LEU A 267 -1.16 -1.05 17.60
N HIS A 268 -2.27 -1.22 18.33
CA HIS A 268 -3.14 -0.10 18.71
C HIS A 268 -2.43 0.92 19.60
N GLU A 269 -1.63 0.44 20.57
CA GLU A 269 -0.85 1.28 21.47
C GLU A 269 0.27 2.01 20.72
N ALA A 270 1.10 1.30 19.94
CA ALA A 270 2.20 1.89 19.19
C ALA A 270 1.71 2.90 18.14
N LEU A 271 0.66 2.58 17.36
CA LEU A 271 0.08 3.55 16.43
C LEU A 271 -0.60 4.71 17.17
N GLY A 272 -1.26 4.46 18.31
CA GLY A 272 -1.79 5.50 19.20
C GLY A 272 -0.71 6.49 19.62
N HIS A 273 0.44 6.00 20.10
CA HIS A 273 1.60 6.80 20.47
C HIS A 273 2.16 7.59 19.27
N ILE A 274 2.38 6.95 18.12
CA ILE A 274 2.83 7.62 16.88
C ILE A 274 1.89 8.77 16.50
N THR A 275 0.57 8.56 16.51
CA THR A 275 -0.38 9.63 16.17
C THR A 275 -0.37 10.78 17.19
N ALA A 276 -0.18 10.50 18.48
CA ALA A 276 -0.04 11.54 19.50
C ALA A 276 1.24 12.37 19.34
N LEU A 277 2.37 11.73 19.01
CA LEU A 277 3.63 12.42 18.67
C LEU A 277 3.45 13.28 17.41
N ALA A 278 2.79 12.75 16.38
CA ALA A 278 2.54 13.45 15.12
C ALA A 278 1.72 14.74 15.30
N HIS A 279 0.70 14.72 16.17
CA HIS A 279 -0.07 15.92 16.54
C HIS A 279 0.79 16.97 17.23
N ARG A 280 1.63 16.56 18.19
CA ARG A 280 2.54 17.46 18.91
C ARG A 280 3.58 18.09 17.98
N ASP A 281 4.09 17.30 17.04
CA ASP A 281 5.22 17.67 16.18
C ASP A 281 4.77 18.28 14.83
N GLY A 282 3.45 18.44 14.60
CA GLY A 282 2.89 19.07 13.40
C GLY A 282 3.01 18.23 12.13
N LEU A 283 3.12 16.91 12.25
CA LEU A 283 3.27 15.95 11.15
C LEU A 283 1.92 15.36 10.66
N THR A 284 0.80 15.92 11.11
CA THR A 284 -0.55 15.56 10.66
C THR A 284 -0.90 16.20 9.31
N ARG A 285 -1.94 15.67 8.66
CA ARG A 285 -2.52 16.32 7.48
C ARG A 285 -3.10 17.67 7.89
N PRO A 286 -2.75 18.79 7.23
CA PRO A 286 -3.39 20.07 7.50
C PRO A 286 -4.90 20.00 7.19
N PRO A 287 -5.75 20.76 7.90
CA PRO A 287 -7.15 20.89 7.53
C PRO A 287 -7.27 21.27 6.06
N ALA A 288 -8.25 20.69 5.35
CA ALA A 288 -8.48 21.05 3.96
C ALA A 288 -8.72 22.56 3.84
N GLU A 289 -7.92 23.26 3.04
CA GLU A 289 -8.17 24.66 2.75
C GLU A 289 -9.57 24.80 2.17
N HIS A 290 -10.40 25.60 2.84
CA HIS A 290 -11.75 25.88 2.40
C HIS A 290 -11.69 26.81 1.19
N GLN A 291 -11.47 26.25 -0.01
CA GLN A 291 -11.49 27.02 -1.25
C GLN A 291 -12.82 27.75 -1.38
N PRO A 292 -12.86 29.10 -1.36
CA PRO A 292 -14.12 29.82 -1.39
C PRO A 292 -14.79 29.69 -2.76
N GLY A 293 -15.76 28.79 -2.86
CA GLY A 293 -16.78 28.78 -3.91
C GLY A 293 -16.29 28.49 -5.33
N MET A 294 -16.13 27.20 -5.66
CA MET A 294 -16.44 26.75 -7.03
C MET A 294 -17.87 26.22 -7.05
N HIS A 295 -18.84 27.09 -7.33
CA HIS A 295 -20.22 26.68 -7.60
C HIS A 295 -20.25 25.84 -8.89
N VAL A 296 -20.27 24.52 -8.75
CA VAL A 296 -20.59 23.62 -9.86
C VAL A 296 -22.07 23.81 -10.19
N LEU A 297 -22.36 24.54 -11.27
CA LEU A 297 -23.66 24.50 -11.92
C LEU A 297 -23.91 23.05 -12.36
N ALA A 298 -24.79 22.36 -11.64
CA ALA A 298 -25.22 21.01 -12.02
C ALA A 298 -25.95 21.08 -13.36
N ILE A 299 -25.28 20.65 -14.43
CA ILE A 299 -25.92 20.43 -15.72
C ILE A 299 -26.80 19.19 -15.56
N HIS A 300 -28.08 19.40 -15.27
CA HIS A 300 -29.07 18.33 -15.37
C HIS A 300 -29.16 17.87 -16.83
N HIS A 301 -28.51 16.75 -17.15
CA HIS A 301 -28.89 15.98 -18.32
C HIS A 301 -30.27 15.38 -18.06
N GLU A 302 -31.29 15.89 -18.76
CA GLU A 302 -32.59 15.24 -18.82
C GLU A 302 -32.44 13.79 -19.28
N ALA A 303 -32.96 12.86 -18.48
CA ALA A 303 -33.01 11.46 -18.84
C ALA A 303 -33.86 11.30 -20.11
N LYS A 304 -33.23 10.84 -21.20
CA LYS A 304 -33.89 10.65 -22.49
C LYS A 304 -34.94 9.55 -22.38
N ALA A 305 -36.21 9.94 -22.23
CA ALA A 305 -37.32 9.03 -22.04
C ALA A 305 -37.40 7.96 -23.16
N PRO A 306 -37.79 6.71 -22.84
CA PRO A 306 -37.85 5.63 -23.81
C PRO A 306 -38.85 5.95 -24.93
N HIS A 307 -38.48 5.61 -26.16
CA HIS A 307 -39.29 5.81 -27.35
C HIS A 307 -40.62 5.04 -27.24
N ASN A 308 -41.71 5.73 -26.96
CA ASN A 308 -43.05 5.15 -26.99
C ASN A 308 -43.92 5.82 -28.07
N ARG A 309 -44.84 5.04 -28.64
CA ARG A 309 -45.46 5.28 -29.95
C ARG A 309 -46.22 6.61 -30.02
N ARG A 310 -45.96 7.40 -31.08
CA ARG A 310 -46.81 8.53 -31.46
C ARG A 310 -48.21 8.04 -31.87
N THR A 311 -49.22 8.34 -31.06
CA THR A 311 -50.62 8.38 -31.49
C THR A 311 -50.98 9.80 -31.94
N THR A 312 -50.66 10.13 -33.19
CA THR A 312 -51.07 11.41 -33.80
C THR A 312 -52.50 11.30 -34.34
N THR A 313 -53.49 11.72 -33.54
CA THR A 313 -54.81 12.10 -34.06
C THR A 313 -54.73 13.49 -34.69
N SER A 314 -54.67 13.55 -36.02
CA SER A 314 -55.00 14.76 -36.78
C SER A 314 -55.86 14.40 -37.99
N ARG A 315 -56.75 15.32 -38.36
CA ARG A 315 -57.91 15.09 -39.23
C ARG A 315 -57.54 15.25 -40.71
N ALA A 316 -58.01 14.32 -41.55
CA ALA A 316 -57.97 14.37 -43.03
C ALA A 316 -58.83 15.54 -43.60
N PRO A 317 -58.89 15.84 -44.93
CA PRO A 317 -58.37 15.13 -46.13
C PRO A 317 -57.48 16.05 -47.05
N THR A 318 -57.11 15.83 -48.33
CA THR A 318 -57.34 14.80 -49.39
C THR A 318 -56.11 14.80 -50.39
N PRO A 319 -55.99 13.91 -51.40
CA PRO A 319 -54.75 13.67 -52.17
C PRO A 319 -54.90 14.04 -53.69
N PRO A 320 -54.22 13.41 -54.69
CA PRO A 320 -52.82 12.91 -54.84
C PRO A 320 -52.09 13.46 -56.11
N ALA A 321 -50.79 13.19 -56.29
CA ALA A 321 -50.18 12.97 -57.63
C ALA A 321 -48.81 12.22 -57.61
N SER A 322 -48.83 10.98 -58.09
CA SER A 322 -47.86 10.32 -58.99
C SER A 322 -46.32 10.42 -58.82
N LEU A 323 -45.74 9.26 -58.49
CA LEU A 323 -44.41 8.70 -58.86
C LEU A 323 -43.94 9.01 -60.32
N PRO A 324 -42.62 8.97 -60.68
CA PRO A 324 -41.80 7.75 -60.53
C PRO A 324 -40.26 7.83 -60.30
N ARG A 325 -39.75 6.68 -59.81
CA ARG A 325 -38.47 5.98 -60.11
C ARG A 325 -37.33 6.77 -60.76
N HIS A 326 -36.12 6.68 -60.17
CA HIS A 326 -34.98 5.97 -60.79
C HIS A 326 -33.83 5.68 -59.79
N LEU A 327 -33.39 4.41 -59.76
CA LEU A 327 -32.04 3.94 -59.42
C LEU A 327 -31.26 3.81 -60.76
N PRO A 328 -29.91 3.74 -60.82
CA PRO A 328 -28.99 3.02 -59.91
C PRO A 328 -27.76 3.89 -59.46
N GLU A 329 -26.57 3.44 -59.01
CA GLU A 329 -25.92 2.11 -58.95
C GLU A 329 -24.84 2.00 -57.83
N THR A 330 -24.27 0.80 -57.66
CA THR A 330 -23.02 0.43 -56.94
C THR A 330 -21.77 0.52 -57.88
N PRO A 331 -20.49 0.25 -57.49
CA PRO A 331 -19.98 -0.41 -56.26
C PRO A 331 -18.67 0.14 -55.64
N GLY A 332 -18.21 -0.47 -54.54
CA GLY A 332 -16.77 -0.61 -54.26
C GLY A 332 -16.39 -0.72 -52.77
N PRO A 333 -15.60 -1.73 -52.32
CA PRO A 333 -15.16 -1.91 -50.92
C PRO A 333 -13.84 -1.16 -50.64
N TYR A 334 -13.21 -1.33 -49.46
CA TYR A 334 -11.77 -1.65 -49.26
C TYR A 334 -11.40 -1.71 -47.73
N TRP A 335 -11.29 -2.93 -47.18
CA TRP A 335 -10.41 -3.50 -46.13
C TRP A 335 -10.15 -2.95 -44.70
N ASN A 336 -9.97 -3.95 -43.82
CA ASN A 336 -9.08 -4.12 -42.65
C ASN A 336 -9.20 -3.17 -41.44
#